data_AF-A0A0N0VL74-F1
#
_entry.id   AF-A0A0N0VL74-F1
#
_cell.length_a   1.000
_cell.length_b   1.000
_cell.length_c   1.000
_cell.angle_alpha   90.00
_cell.angle_beta   90.00
_cell.angle_gamma   90.00
#
_symmetry.space_group_name_H-M   'P 1'
#
loop_
_entity.id
_entity.type
_entity.pdbx_description
1 polymer ?
#
loop_
_entity_poly.entity_id
_entity_poly.type
_entity_poly.pdbx_seq_one_letter_code
_entity_poly.pdbx_strand_id
1 'polypeptide(L)'
;MSGNHLPLFNWQPPVKIIAFPASKQIGKARHVASLFMNKTTERAQQSYWEQIEKGFSQKLHKLGLSDAEITKELEAFAALVQKEVDILCHKEGVQK
;
A
#
# COMPACT_ATOMS: atom_id res chain seq x y z
N MET A 1 0.37 51.91 -11.12
CA MET A 1 -0.93 51.22 -11.33
C MET A 1 -0.64 49.73 -11.32
N SER A 2 -1.11 49.05 -10.28
CA SER A 2 -0.79 47.70 -9.82
C SER A 2 -1.28 46.62 -10.78
N GLY A 3 -0.36 46.02 -11.55
CA GLY A 3 -0.63 45.01 -12.58
C GLY A 3 -0.83 43.57 -12.10
N ASN A 4 -1.08 43.33 -10.81
CA ASN A 4 -1.07 41.97 -10.23
C ASN A 4 -2.46 41.32 -10.03
N HIS A 5 -3.53 41.86 -10.62
CA HIS A 5 -4.90 41.36 -10.39
C HIS A 5 -5.46 40.47 -11.51
N LEU A 6 -4.62 39.84 -12.34
CA LEU A 6 -5.15 38.87 -13.31
C LEU A 6 -5.58 37.59 -12.58
N PRO A 7 -6.80 37.07 -12.82
CA PRO A 7 -7.40 35.97 -12.06
C PRO A 7 -6.60 34.66 -12.11
N LEU A 8 -5.77 34.48 -13.15
CA LEU A 8 -4.87 33.33 -13.27
C LEU A 8 -3.70 33.37 -12.28
N PHE A 9 -3.24 34.55 -11.85
CA PHE A 9 -2.15 34.67 -10.88
C PHE A 9 -2.59 34.39 -9.44
N ASN A 10 -3.90 34.39 -9.16
CA ASN A 10 -4.48 34.08 -7.86
C ASN A 10 -5.22 32.72 -7.86
N TRP A 11 -5.10 31.94 -8.94
CA TRP A 11 -5.76 30.65 -9.06
C TRP A 11 -5.10 29.60 -8.15
N GLN A 12 -5.83 29.19 -7.10
CA GLN A 12 -5.44 28.10 -6.21
C GLN A 12 -6.48 26.98 -6.28
N PRO A 13 -6.37 26.07 -7.27
CA PRO A 13 -7.32 24.98 -7.40
C PRO A 13 -7.13 23.99 -6.25
N PRO A 14 -8.18 23.24 -5.87
CA PRO A 14 -8.02 22.14 -4.92
C PRO A 14 -7.02 21.12 -5.48
N VAL A 15 -5.92 20.90 -4.73
CA VAL A 15 -4.91 19.90 -5.08
C VAL A 15 -5.36 18.55 -4.55
N LYS A 16 -5.58 17.58 -5.45
CA LYS A 16 -5.89 16.20 -5.08
C LYS A 16 -4.66 15.32 -5.28
N ILE A 17 -4.20 14.67 -4.21
CA ILE A 17 -3.13 13.68 -4.28
C ILE A 17 -3.74 12.34 -4.72
N ILE A 18 -3.19 11.76 -5.79
CA ILE A 18 -3.57 10.45 -6.30
C ILE A 18 -2.42 9.50 -6.02
N ALA A 19 -2.49 8.78 -4.90
CA ALA A 19 -1.50 7.75 -4.58
C ALA A 19 -1.57 6.59 -5.60
N PHE A 20 -0.43 5.95 -5.85
CA PHE A 20 -0.40 4.76 -6.69
C PHE A 20 -1.21 3.63 -6.01
N PRO A 21 -2.18 2.99 -6.70
CA PRO A 21 -3.10 2.04 -6.10
C PRO A 21 -2.38 0.86 -5.47
N ALA A 22 -2.72 0.51 -4.23
CA ALA A 22 -2.14 -0.61 -3.51
C ALA A 22 -2.41 -1.96 -4.18
N SER A 23 -3.58 -2.09 -4.82
CA SER A 23 -3.96 -3.25 -5.65
C SER A 23 -3.04 -3.49 -6.86
N LYS A 24 -2.21 -2.52 -7.24
CA LYS A 24 -1.26 -2.62 -8.35
C LYS A 24 0.20 -2.75 -7.90
N GLN A 25 0.48 -2.77 -6.59
CA GLN A 25 1.84 -2.87 -6.04
C GLN A 25 2.38 -4.31 -6.02
N ILE A 26 2.31 -5.00 -7.17
CA ILE A 26 2.61 -6.44 -7.31
C ILE A 26 4.03 -6.81 -6.85
N GLY A 27 5.03 -6.00 -7.18
CA GLY A 27 6.42 -6.27 -6.78
C GLY A 27 6.61 -6.24 -5.27
N LYS A 28 5.94 -5.29 -4.59
CA LYS A 28 5.93 -5.21 -3.13
C LYS A 28 5.16 -6.37 -2.52
N ALA A 29 4.00 -6.72 -3.10
CA ALA A 29 3.19 -7.83 -2.61
C ALA A 29 3.95 -9.16 -2.67
N ARG A 30 4.64 -9.45 -3.79
CA ARG A 30 5.54 -10.61 -3.92
C ARG A 30 6.62 -10.66 -2.86
N HIS A 31 7.28 -9.54 -2.62
CA HIS A 31 8.33 -9.45 -1.61
C HIS A 31 7.79 -9.71 -0.20
N VAL A 32 6.66 -9.09 0.14
CA VAL A 32 5.99 -9.29 1.44
C VAL A 32 5.54 -10.75 1.59
N ALA A 33 4.90 -11.33 0.57
CA ALA A 33 4.45 -12.73 0.60
C ALA A 33 5.63 -13.70 0.81
N SER A 34 6.75 -13.49 0.12
CA SER A 34 7.96 -14.31 0.31
C SER A 34 8.51 -14.19 1.74
N LEU A 35 8.63 -12.96 2.27
CA LEU A 35 9.11 -12.75 3.63
C LEU A 35 8.15 -13.27 4.69
N PHE A 36 6.85 -13.21 4.43
CA PHE A 36 5.79 -13.74 5.28
C PHE A 36 5.88 -15.28 5.35
N MET A 37 6.01 -15.95 4.21
CA MET A 37 6.17 -17.42 4.14
C MET A 37 7.46 -17.90 4.79
N ASN A 38 8.54 -17.10 4.75
CA ASN A 38 9.80 -17.42 5.42
C ASN A 38 9.74 -17.34 6.95
N LYS A 39 8.66 -16.82 7.55
CA LYS A 39 8.49 -16.82 9.01
C LYS A 39 8.02 -18.19 9.49
N THR A 40 8.76 -18.77 10.43
CA THR A 40 8.55 -20.14 10.93
C THR A 40 7.45 -20.27 11.99
N THR A 41 7.03 -19.17 12.61
CA THR A 41 5.99 -19.17 13.63
C THR A 41 4.87 -18.21 13.26
N GLU A 42 3.64 -18.57 13.61
CA GLU A 42 2.46 -17.74 13.43
C GLU A 42 2.63 -16.36 14.10
N ARG A 43 3.21 -16.32 15.31
CA ARG A 43 3.52 -15.06 15.99
C ARG A 43 4.49 -14.17 15.20
N ALA A 44 5.49 -14.75 14.55
CA ALA A 44 6.42 -13.99 13.71
C ALA A 44 5.76 -13.50 12.41
N GLN A 45 4.84 -14.29 11.84
CA GLN A 45 4.02 -13.89 10.70
C GLN A 45 3.12 -12.70 11.06
N GLN A 46 2.38 -12.80 12.16
CA GLN A 46 1.51 -11.72 12.63
C GLN A 46 2.29 -10.45 12.93
N SER A 47 3.38 -10.53 13.69
CA SER A 47 4.20 -9.35 14.01
C SER A 47 4.81 -8.70 12.75
N TYR A 48 5.21 -9.51 11.76
CA TYR A 48 5.67 -9.01 10.48
C TYR A 48 4.55 -8.30 9.71
N TRP A 49 3.35 -8.88 9.68
CA TRP A 49 2.20 -8.27 9.04
C TRP A 49 1.84 -6.91 9.65
N GLU A 50 1.76 -6.83 10.99
CA GLU A 50 1.50 -5.58 11.72
C GLU A 50 2.53 -4.48 11.38
N GLN A 51 3.81 -4.85 11.21
CA GLN A 51 4.85 -3.90 10.80
C GLN A 51 4.63 -3.37 9.38
N ILE A 52 4.25 -4.26 8.45
CA ILE A 52 3.94 -3.88 7.06
C ILE A 52 2.71 -2.97 7.00
N GLU A 53 1.66 -3.33 7.72
CA GLU A 53 0.41 -2.57 7.80
C GLU A 53 0.67 -1.16 8.34
N LYS A 54 1.34 -1.06 9.51
CA LYS A 54 1.71 0.20 10.14
C LYS A 54 2.59 1.07 9.23
N GLY A 55 3.62 0.48 8.61
CA GLY A 55 4.51 1.21 7.72
C GLY A 55 3.80 1.72 6.46
N PHE A 56 2.87 0.94 5.91
CA PHE A 56 2.11 1.33 4.73
C PHE A 56 1.08 2.41 5.05
N SER A 57 0.33 2.25 6.14
CA SER A 57 -0.60 3.25 6.67
C SER A 57 0.09 4.60 6.89
N GLN A 58 1.23 4.62 7.60
CA GLN A 58 2.00 5.84 7.84
C GLN A 58 2.46 6.53 6.54
N LYS A 59 2.81 5.75 5.52
CA LYS A 59 3.20 6.30 4.21
C LYS A 59 2.01 6.99 3.53
N LEU A 60 0.84 6.34 3.54
CA LEU A 60 -0.36 6.90 2.92
C LEU A 60 -0.88 8.13 3.67
N HIS A 61 -0.82 8.11 5.00
CA HIS A 61 -1.12 9.28 5.83
C HIS A 61 -0.18 10.45 5.54
N LYS A 62 1.13 10.21 5.34
CA LYS A 62 2.09 11.25 4.92
C LYS A 62 1.80 11.83 3.54
N LEU A 63 1.12 11.07 2.68
CA LEU A 63 0.65 11.52 1.37
C LEU A 63 -0.69 12.26 1.47
N GLY A 64 -1.24 12.45 2.66
CA GLY A 64 -2.48 13.22 2.88
C GLY A 64 -3.77 12.46 2.56
N LEU A 65 -3.72 11.12 2.52
CA LEU A 65 -4.95 10.32 2.40
C LEU A 65 -5.71 10.32 3.73
N SER A 66 -7.03 10.26 3.65
CA SER A 66 -7.90 10.09 4.81
C SER A 66 -7.85 8.65 5.36
N ASP A 67 -8.18 8.46 6.64
CA ASP A 67 -8.18 7.13 7.27
C ASP A 67 -9.07 6.13 6.52
N ALA A 68 -10.22 6.58 6.00
CA ALA A 68 -11.12 5.74 5.21
C ALA A 68 -10.47 5.28 3.89
N GLU A 69 -9.73 6.15 3.21
CA GLU A 69 -8.98 5.80 2.00
C GLU A 69 -7.81 4.88 2.32
N ILE A 70 -7.11 5.12 3.44
CA ILE A 70 -6.00 4.27 3.89
C ILE A 70 -6.49 2.85 4.16
N THR A 71 -7.60 2.68 4.88
CA THR A 71 -8.19 1.37 5.16
C THR A 71 -8.50 0.61 3.87
N LYS A 72 -9.13 1.30 2.90
CA LYS A 72 -9.44 0.70 1.60
C LYS A 72 -8.18 0.28 0.82
N GLU A 73 -7.13 1.10 0.86
CA GLU A 73 -5.85 0.76 0.22
C GLU A 73 -5.14 -0.40 0.96
N LEU A 74 -5.24 -0.48 2.28
CA LEU A 74 -4.70 -1.60 3.07
C LEU A 74 -5.41 -2.92 2.76
N GLU A 75 -6.74 -2.93 2.72
CA GLU A 75 -7.53 -4.10 2.33
C GLU A 75 -7.16 -4.58 0.92
N ALA A 76 -7.04 -3.63 -0.02
CA ALA A 76 -6.63 -3.94 -1.39
C ALA A 76 -5.20 -4.51 -1.45
N PHE A 77 -4.28 -4.00 -0.63
CA PHE A 77 -2.92 -4.55 -0.52
C PHE A 77 -2.92 -5.95 0.10
N ALA A 78 -3.68 -6.16 1.17
CA ALA A 78 -3.78 -7.43 1.86
C ALA A 78 -4.32 -8.53 0.94
N ALA A 79 -5.39 -8.24 0.19
CA ALA A 79 -5.93 -9.15 -0.81
C ALA A 79 -4.91 -9.48 -1.92
N LEU A 80 -4.05 -8.53 -2.29
CA LEU A 80 -2.99 -8.76 -3.28
C LEU A 80 -1.87 -9.65 -2.71
N VAL A 81 -1.45 -9.40 -1.46
CA VAL A 81 -0.45 -10.23 -0.76
C VAL A 81 -0.95 -11.65 -0.60
N GLN A 82 -2.21 -11.85 -0.19
CA GLN A 82 -2.81 -13.18 -0.02
C GLN A 82 -2.75 -13.98 -1.32
N LYS A 83 -3.09 -13.37 -2.46
CA LYS A 83 -2.98 -14.03 -3.77
C LYS A 83 -1.57 -14.50 -4.08
N GLU A 84 -0.55 -13.69 -3.75
CA GLU A 84 0.85 -14.08 -3.95
C GLU A 84 1.28 -15.19 -2.98
N VAL A 85 0.78 -15.20 -1.74
CA VAL A 85 0.97 -16.31 -0.80
C VAL A 85 0.36 -17.60 -1.36
N ASP A 86 -0.86 -17.55 -1.87
CA ASP A 86 -1.54 -18.72 -2.47
C ASP A 86 -0.74 -19.27 -3.67
N ILE A 87 -0.19 -18.39 -4.51
CA ILE A 87 0.69 -18.76 -5.62
C ILE A 87 1.97 -19.44 -5.12
N LEU A 88 2.59 -18.93 -4.06
CA LEU A 88 3.81 -19.52 -3.48
C LEU A 88 3.52 -20.91 -2.89
N CYS A 89 2.45 -21.04 -2.10
CA CYS A 89 2.00 -22.33 -1.56
C CYS A 89 1.78 -23.36 -2.66
N HIS A 90 1.13 -22.97 -3.77
CA HIS A 90 0.91 -23.86 -4.89
C HIS A 90 2.23 -24.28 -5.57
N LYS A 91 3.16 -23.33 -5.78
CA LYS A 91 4.47 -23.62 -6.38
C LYS A 91 5.30 -24.58 -5.54
N GLU A 92 5.31 -24.41 -4.21
CA GLU A 92 6.01 -25.31 -3.30
C GLU A 92 5.40 -26.72 -3.28
N GLY A 93 4.07 -26.82 -3.44
CA GLY A 93 3.37 -28.10 -3.56
C GLY A 93 3.64 -28.85 -4.88
N VAL A 94 3.95 -28.13 -5.95
CA VAL A 94 4.31 -28.71 -7.28
C VAL A 94 5.78 -29.14 -7.35
N GLN A 95 6.64 -28.66 -6.44
CA GLN A 95 8.08 -28.97 -6.39
C GLN A 95 8.41 -30.22 -5.54
N LYS A 96 7.41 -30.89 -4.96
CA LYS A 96 7.55 -32.15 -4.22
C LYS A 96 7.00 -33.33 -5.02
#